data_AF-A0A0F4QGW1-F1
#
_entry.id   AF-A0A0F4QGW1-F1
#
_cell.length_a   1.000
_cell.length_b   1.000
_cell.length_c   1.000
_cell.angle_alpha   90.00
_cell.angle_beta   90.00
_cell.angle_gamma   90.00
#
_symmetry.space_group_name_H-M   'P 1'
#
loop_
_entity.id
_entity.type
_entity.pdbx_description
1 polymer ?
#
loop_
_entity_poly.entity_id
_entity_poly.type
_entity_poly.pdbx_seq_one_letter_code
_entity_poly.pdbx_strand_id
1 'polypeptide(L)' 'MRLERKWSQATLAKKLGVDQATISNYESGKTDMSSVQLFEVFLLFGKDLTNAFDFAEPNSDEVRENEQEKE' A
#
# COMPACT_ATOMS: atom_id res chain seq x y z
N MET A 1 -2.62 -11.44 5.38
CA MET A 1 -1.31 -11.92 4.89
C MET A 1 -0.44 -12.61 5.95
N ARG A 2 0.17 -11.94 6.95
CA ARG A 2 1.03 -12.65 7.92
C ARG A 2 0.29 -13.65 8.80
N LEU A 3 -0.97 -13.37 9.12
CA LEU A 3 -1.83 -14.24 9.91
C LEU A 3 -2.16 -15.55 9.17
N GLU A 4 -2.36 -15.50 7.84
CA GLU A 4 -2.55 -16.69 6.99
C GLU A 4 -1.34 -17.62 7.06
N ARG A 5 -0.13 -17.06 7.16
CA ARG A 5 1.12 -17.81 7.33
C ARG A 5 1.50 -18.09 8.79
N LYS A 6 0.63 -17.74 9.76
CA LYS A 6 0.87 -17.86 11.20
C LYS A 6 2.18 -17.21 11.67
N TRP A 7 2.58 -16.11 11.05
CA TRP A 7 3.79 -15.38 11.41
C TRP A 7 3.50 -14.33 12.50
N SER A 8 4.43 -14.22 13.46
CA SER A 8 4.49 -13.08 14.36
C SER A 8 4.94 -11.82 13.61
N GLN A 9 4.71 -10.65 14.19
CA GLN A 9 5.21 -9.38 13.63
C GLN A 9 6.74 -9.39 13.51
N ALA A 10 7.45 -9.97 14.48
CA ALA A 10 8.90 -10.11 14.44
C ALA A 10 9.39 -10.99 13.28
N THR A 11 8.66 -12.06 12.95
CA THR A 11 8.99 -12.91 11.80
C THR A 11 8.79 -12.17 10.48
N LEU A 12 7.71 -11.40 10.35
CA LEU A 12 7.49 -10.57 9.15
C LEU A 12 8.58 -9.50 9.02
N ALA A 13 8.91 -8.82 10.13
CA ALA A 13 9.94 -7.79 10.18
C ALA A 13 11.29 -8.30 9.67
N LYS A 14 11.73 -9.48 10.16
CA LYS A 14 12.96 -10.13 9.69
C LYS A 14 12.96 -10.44 8.20
N LYS A 15 11.80 -10.77 7.62
CA LYS A 15 11.67 -11.06 6.19
C LYS A 15 11.71 -9.81 5.31
N LEU A 16 11.27 -8.68 5.85
CA LEU A 16 11.28 -7.38 5.18
C LEU A 16 12.52 -6.54 5.53
N GLY A 17 13.42 -7.03 6.38
CA GLY A 17 14.62 -6.30 6.78
C GLY A 17 14.35 -5.06 7.66
N VAL A 18 13.22 -5.03 8.37
CA VAL A 18 12.82 -3.93 9.25
C VAL A 18 12.71 -4.39 10.70
N ASP A 19 12.48 -3.47 11.63
CA ASP A 19 12.21 -3.81 13.03
C ASP A 19 10.74 -4.22 13.26
N GLN A 20 10.48 -4.89 14.39
CA GLN A 20 9.11 -5.34 14.71
C GLN A 20 8.18 -4.15 15.02
N ALA A 21 8.72 -3.03 15.52
CA ALA A 21 7.95 -1.83 15.81
C ALA A 21 7.38 -1.20 14.53
N THR A 22 8.13 -1.21 13.43
CA THR A 22 7.73 -0.76 12.10
C THR A 22 6.52 -1.56 11.61
N ILE A 23 6.57 -2.89 11.71
CA ILE A 23 5.41 -3.74 11.37
C ILE A 23 4.21 -3.44 12.27
N SER A 24 4.43 -3.22 13.57
CA SER A 24 3.37 -2.84 14.50
C SER A 24 2.72 -1.50 14.13
N ASN A 25 3.53 -0.51 13.76
CA ASN A 25 3.05 0.81 13.35
C ASN A 25 2.21 0.74 12.07
N TYR A 26 2.65 -0.06 11.09
CA TYR A 26 1.87 -0.30 9.87
C TYR A 26 0.53 -0.98 10.16
N GLU A 27 0.53 -2.06 10.93
CA GLU A 27 -0.70 -2.81 11.21
C GLU A 27 -1.69 -2.05 12.11
N SER A 28 -1.20 -1.11 12.91
CA SER A 28 -2.04 -0.23 13.73
C SER A 28 -2.49 1.04 13.02
N GLY A 29 -1.99 1.32 11.80
CA GLY A 29 -2.28 2.55 11.06
C GLY A 29 -1.64 3.80 11.65
N LYS A 30 -0.66 3.66 12.55
CA LYS A 30 0.11 4.81 13.09
C LYS A 30 1.05 5.42 12.06
N THR A 31 1.45 4.62 11.07
CA THR A 31 2.37 5.03 10.01
C THR A 31 1.93 4.39 8.72
N ASP A 32 1.80 5.19 7.67
CA ASP A 32 1.53 4.69 6.34
C ASP A 32 2.79 4.04 5.74
N MET A 33 2.59 2.97 4.99
CA MET A 33 3.67 2.39 4.19
C MET A 33 3.93 3.28 2.97
N SER A 34 5.20 3.46 2.61
CA SER A 34 5.53 3.93 1.26
C SER A 34 5.09 2.89 0.21
N SER A 35 4.89 3.33 -1.03
CA SER A 35 4.54 2.43 -2.14
C SER A 35 5.57 1.30 -2.33
N VAL A 36 6.86 1.58 -2.08
CA VAL A 36 7.94 0.58 -2.14
C VAL A 36 7.75 -0.49 -1.06
N GLN A 37 7.52 -0.09 0.19
CA GLN A 37 7.31 -1.02 1.30
C GLN A 37 6.05 -1.85 1.11
N LEU A 38 4.99 -1.24 0.59
CA LEU A 38 3.78 -1.97 0.23
C LEU A 38 4.11 -3.01 -0.85
N PHE A 39 4.81 -2.63 -1.91
CA PHE A 39 5.23 -3.54 -2.98
C PHE A 39 6.06 -4.72 -2.46
N GLU A 40 7.02 -4.48 -1.56
CA GLU A 40 7.82 -5.52 -0.92
C GLU A 40 6.97 -6.53 -0.15
N VAL A 41 5.93 -6.06 0.57
CA VAL A 41 4.97 -6.95 1.23
C VAL A 41 4.23 -7.81 0.20
N PHE A 42 3.74 -7.21 -0.90
CA PHE A 42 3.05 -7.96 -1.96
C PHE A 42 3.95 -9.03 -2.59
N LEU A 43 5.20 -8.68 -2.92
CA LEU A 43 6.19 -9.63 -3.42
C LEU A 43 6.45 -10.77 -2.43
N LEU A 44 6.63 -10.46 -1.15
CA LEU A 44 6.89 -11.46 -0.12
C LEU A 44 5.76 -12.49 0.00
N PHE A 45 4.51 -12.06 -0.16
CA PHE A 45 3.35 -12.95 -0.09
C PHE A 45 2.95 -13.56 -1.43
N GLY A 46 3.53 -13.08 -2.55
CA GLY A 46 3.18 -13.50 -3.90
C GLY A 46 1.76 -13.06 -4.27
N LYS A 47 1.35 -11.86 -3.84
CA LYS A 47 0.03 -11.29 -4.13
C LYS A 47 0.13 -10.37 -5.34
N ASP A 48 -0.90 -10.42 -6.17
CA ASP A 48 -1.08 -9.49 -7.28
C ASP A 48 -1.64 -8.15 -6.76
N LEU A 49 -1.06 -7.04 -7.21
CA LEU A 49 -1.50 -5.69 -6.85
C LEU A 49 -2.76 -5.27 -7.60
N THR A 50 -3.02 -5.84 -8.77
CA THR A 50 -4.23 -5.56 -9.56
C THR A 50 -5.51 -5.91 -8.81
N ASN A 51 -5.46 -6.93 -7.95
CA ASN A 51 -6.58 -7.33 -7.09
C ASN A 51 -6.66 -6.56 -5.77
N ALA A 52 -5.63 -5.79 -5.43
CA ALA A 52 -5.56 -5.04 -4.17
C ALA A 52 -6.00 -3.59 -4.31
N PHE A 53 -5.89 -3.05 -5.52
CA PHE A 53 -6.39 -1.75 -5.87
C PHE A 53 -7.55 -1.95 -6.81
N ASP A 54 -8.77 -1.74 -6.30
CA ASP A 54 -9.83 -1.27 -7.18
C ASP A 54 -9.40 0.12 -7.63
N PHE A 55 -8.70 0.19 -8.76
CA PHE A 55 -8.58 1.42 -9.51
C PHE A 55 -10.01 1.77 -9.91
N ALA A 56 -10.69 2.52 -9.05
CA ALA A 56 -11.89 3.22 -9.46
C ALA A 56 -11.47 4.02 -10.70
N GLU A 57 -12.05 3.67 -11.85
CA GLU A 57 -11.94 4.47 -13.07
C GLU A 57 -12.10 5.93 -12.64
N PRO A 58 -11.11 6.80 -12.90
CA PRO A 58 -11.28 8.21 -12.59
C PRO A 58 -12.53 8.66 -13.33
N ASN A 59 -13.54 9.13 -12.59
CA ASN A 59 -14.75 9.69 -13.19
C ASN A 59 -14.28 10.73 -14.21
N SER A 60 -14.57 10.49 -15.49
CA SER A 60 -14.14 11.32 -16.62
C SER A 60 -14.74 12.74 -16.61
N ASP A 61 -15.43 13.12 -15.53
CA ASP A 61 -16.16 14.37 -15.38
C ASP A 61 -15.34 15.51 -14.72
N GLU A 62 -14.15 15.24 -14.19
CA GLU A 62 -13.34 16.26 -13.48
C GLU A 62 -12.26 16.96 -14.32
N VAL A 63 -12.24 16.78 -15.65
CA VAL A 63 -11.46 17.65 -16.54
C VAL A 63 -12.42 18.59 -17.27
N ARG A 64 -12.90 19.63 -16.57
CA ARG A 64 -13.52 20.80 -17.21
C ARG A 64 -12.58 22.00 -17.08
N GLU A 65 -11.84 22.21 -18.17
CA GLU A 65 -11.38 23.47 -18.74
C GLU A 65 -11.35 24.70 -17.81
N ASN A 66 -10.16 25.05 -17.32
CA ASN A 66 -9.80 26.44 -17.02
C ASN A 66 -9.10 27.04 -18.25
N GLU A 67 -9.85 27.29 -19.33
CA GLU A 67 -9.38 28.10 -20.48
C GLU A 67 -10.36 29.23 -20.83
N GLN A 68 -10.83 29.98 -19.83
CA GLN A 68 -11.48 31.27 -20.05
C GLN A 68 -10.87 32.38 -19.18
N GLU A 69 -9.60 32.69 -19.45
CA GLU A 69 -9.05 34.02 -19.23
C GLU A 69 -8.32 34.46 -20.50
N LYS A 70 -9.04 35.13 -21.40
CA LYS A 70 -8.58 36.23 -22.27
C LYS A 70 -9.63 36.51 -23.35
N GLU A 71 -10.47 37.51 -23.10
CA GLU A 71 -10.75 38.61 -24.05
C GLU A 71 -11.38 39.80 -23.31
#